data_AF-A0A5N0IT79-F1
#
_entry.id   AF-A0A5N0IT79-F1
#
_cell.length_a   1.000
_cell.length_b   1.000
_cell.length_c   1.000
_cell.angle_alpha   90.00
_cell.angle_beta   90.00
_cell.angle_gamma   90.00
#
_symmetry.space_group_name_H-M   'P 1'
#
loop_
_entity.id
_entity.type
_entity.pdbx_description
1 polymer ?
#
loop_
_entity_poly.entity_id
_entity_poly.type
_entity_poly.pdbx_seq_one_letter_code
_entity_poly.pdbx_strand_id
1 'polypeptide(L)'
;MAEPSAAFPRIPQELALQVKAQIESLMEHATVAANQGLAAVEEVVMSGAHSGAAAVVSQQKAVEINTDLMKVINGCTNLAHKLGVSVAQFAQHDADATSQLQSISPL
;
A
#
# COMPACT_ATOMS: atom_id res chain seq x y z
N MET A 1 10.92 -19.57 -37.56
CA MET A 1 11.18 -19.41 -36.12
C MET A 1 10.36 -18.22 -35.68
N ALA A 2 9.30 -18.43 -34.88
CA ALA A 2 8.56 -17.32 -34.28
C ALA A 2 9.42 -16.78 -33.13
N GLU A 3 9.68 -15.48 -33.14
CA GLU A 3 10.33 -14.81 -32.01
C GLU A 3 9.49 -15.07 -30.74
N PRO A 4 10.13 -15.32 -29.58
CA PRO A 4 9.39 -15.38 -28.33
C PRO A 4 8.74 -14.01 -28.14
N SER A 5 7.41 -13.95 -28.30
CA SER A 5 6.58 -12.80 -27.96
C SER A 5 7.10 -12.26 -26.65
N ALA A 6 7.74 -11.09 -26.68
CA ALA A 6 8.25 -10.42 -25.50
C ALA A 6 7.03 -10.20 -24.60
N ALA A 7 6.82 -11.11 -23.65
CA ALA A 7 5.73 -11.03 -22.71
C ALA A 7 5.84 -9.65 -22.09
N PHE A 8 4.82 -8.82 -22.32
CA PHE A 8 4.76 -7.48 -21.75
C PHE A 8 5.15 -7.58 -20.27
N PRO A 9 6.06 -6.75 -19.74
CA PRO A 9 6.54 -6.92 -18.38
C PRO A 9 5.35 -6.83 -17.41
N ARG A 10 4.96 -7.97 -16.85
CA ARG A 10 3.88 -8.11 -15.86
C ARG A 10 4.51 -8.50 -14.53
N ILE A 11 4.09 -7.86 -13.45
CA ILE A 11 4.38 -8.38 -12.11
C ILE A 11 3.66 -9.73 -12.01
N PRO A 12 4.34 -10.83 -11.64
CA PRO A 12 3.68 -12.11 -11.44
C PRO A 12 2.53 -11.97 -10.44
N GLN A 13 1.39 -12.59 -10.73
CA GLN A 13 0.18 -12.46 -9.91
C GLN A 13 0.43 -12.78 -8.44
N GLU A 14 1.15 -13.88 -8.17
CA GLU A 14 1.51 -14.30 -6.82
C GLU A 14 2.37 -13.23 -6.11
N LEU A 15 3.35 -12.66 -6.81
CA LEU A 15 4.18 -11.59 -6.27
C LEU A 15 3.36 -10.33 -5.96
N ALA A 16 2.43 -9.96 -6.84
CA ALA A 16 1.55 -8.81 -6.63
C ALA A 16 0.64 -9.00 -5.41
N LEU A 17 0.10 -10.21 -5.20
CA LEU A 17 -0.73 -10.55 -4.04
C LEU A 17 0.09 -10.58 -2.74
N GLN A 18 1.31 -11.12 -2.77
CA GLN A 18 2.22 -11.09 -1.61
C GLN A 18 2.59 -9.66 -1.23
N VAL A 19 2.94 -8.83 -2.21
CA VAL A 19 3.25 -7.41 -1.98
C VAL A 19 2.03 -6.68 -1.42
N LYS A 20 0.83 -6.92 -1.96
CA LYS A 20 -0.42 -6.37 -1.42
C LYS A 20 -0.60 -6.73 0.05
N ALA A 21 -0.45 -8.00 0.42
CA ALA A 21 -0.61 -8.46 1.80
C ALA A 21 0.42 -7.84 2.75
N GLN A 22 1.68 -7.70 2.32
CA GLN A 22 2.72 -7.03 3.12
C GLN A 22 2.43 -5.54 3.31
N ILE A 23 1.93 -4.86 2.27
CA ILE A 23 1.51 -3.46 2.35
C ILE A 23 0.35 -3.33 3.36
N GLU A 24 -0.65 -4.20 3.29
CA GLU A 24 -1.78 -4.21 4.22
C GLU A 24 -1.33 -4.40 5.67
N SER A 25 -0.41 -5.33 5.94
CA SER A 25 0.16 -5.53 7.28
C SER A 25 0.97 -4.31 7.76
N LEU A 26 1.78 -3.70 6.89
CA LEU A 26 2.55 -2.51 7.25
C LEU A 26 1.64 -1.31 7.58
N MET A 27 0.52 -1.16 6.86
CA MET A 27 -0.47 -0.11 7.13
C MET A 27 -1.12 -0.27 8.51
N GLU A 28 -1.39 -1.50 8.93
CA GLU A 28 -1.92 -1.77 10.27
C GLU A 28 -0.94 -1.28 11.35
N HIS A 29 0.34 -1.62 11.21
CA HIS A 29 1.39 -1.16 12.14
C HIS A 29 1.54 0.37 12.12
N ALA A 30 1.54 0.99 10.93
CA ALA A 30 1.65 2.44 10.79
C ALA A 30 0.45 3.16 11.43
N THR A 31 -0.76 2.59 11.31
CA THR A 31 -1.98 3.13 11.93
C THR A 31 -1.91 3.07 13.45
N VAL A 32 -1.45 1.96 14.01
CA VAL A 32 -1.22 1.82 15.46
C VAL A 32 -0.20 2.85 15.94
N ALA A 33 0.93 2.99 15.25
CA ALA A 33 1.97 3.96 15.59
C ALA A 33 1.45 5.41 15.53
N ALA A 34 0.65 5.75 14.50
CA ALA A 34 0.04 7.06 14.35
C ALA A 34 -0.92 7.38 15.52
N ASN A 35 -1.80 6.43 15.86
CA ASN A 35 -2.77 6.59 16.94
C ASN A 35 -2.10 6.70 18.32
N GLN A 36 -1.10 5.85 18.58
CA GLN A 36 -0.34 5.90 19.83
C GLN A 36 0.47 7.20 19.95
N GLY A 37 1.09 7.65 18.85
CA GLY A 37 1.83 8.91 18.82
C GLY A 37 0.94 10.11 19.13
N LEU A 38 -0.27 10.16 18.58
CA LEU A 38 -1.23 11.24 18.87
C LEU A 38 -1.68 11.22 20.34
N ALA A 39 -2.05 10.05 20.86
CA ALA A 39 -2.48 9.90 22.26
C ALA A 39 -1.37 10.31 23.25
N ALA A 40 -0.12 9.93 22.97
CA ALA A 40 1.02 10.32 23.80
C ALA A 40 1.24 11.85 23.82
N VAL A 41 1.02 12.53 22.68
CA VAL A 41 1.08 14.00 22.62
C VAL A 41 -0.01 14.63 23.45
N GLU A 42 -1.25 14.13 23.31
CA GLU A 42 -2.41 14.64 24.05
C GLU A 42 -2.23 14.49 25.56
N GLU A 43 -1.75 13.32 26.01
CA GLU A 43 -1.47 13.05 27.43
C GLU A 43 -0.41 14.02 27.99
N VAL A 44 0.68 14.23 27.26
CA VAL A 44 1.77 15.14 27.67
C VAL A 44 1.27 16.58 27.76
N VAL A 45 0.45 17.04 26.81
CA VAL A 45 -0.16 18.37 26.83
C VAL A 45 -1.13 18.52 28.00
N MET A 46 -2.02 17.55 28.22
CA MET A 46 -3.01 17.59 29.30
C MET A 46 -2.38 17.51 30.69
N SER A 47 -1.27 16.79 30.83
CA SER A 47 -0.58 16.65 32.12
C SER A 47 0.14 17.93 32.58
N GLY A 48 0.37 18.91 31.69
CA GLY A 48 1.19 20.08 31.97
C GLY A 48 2.65 19.76 32.33
N ALA A 49 3.06 18.49 32.22
CA ALA A 49 4.36 17.98 32.66
C ALA A 49 5.52 18.40 31.73
N HIS A 50 5.20 18.92 30.55
CA HIS A 50 6.16 19.38 29.56
C HIS A 50 5.83 20.82 29.16
N SER A 51 6.65 21.76 29.64
CA SER A 51 6.53 23.18 29.33
C SER A 51 7.84 23.73 28.78
N GLY A 52 7.76 24.85 28.06
CA GLY A 52 8.92 25.48 27.43
C GLY A 52 9.20 25.01 25.99
N ALA A 53 10.26 25.56 25.40
CA ALA A 53 10.56 25.39 23.97
C ALA A 53 10.77 23.93 23.54
N ALA A 54 11.36 23.09 24.40
CA ALA A 54 11.58 21.67 24.10
C ALA A 54 10.26 20.88 23.98
N ALA A 55 9.24 21.23 24.77
CA ALA A 55 7.93 20.63 24.70
C ALA A 55 7.20 20.99 23.40
N VAL A 56 7.24 22.25 23.01
CA VAL A 56 6.66 22.73 21.74
C VAL A 56 7.31 22.03 20.55
N VAL A 57 8.65 21.91 20.54
CA VAL A 57 9.37 21.21 19.47
C VAL A 57 9.01 19.72 19.42
N SER A 58 8.88 19.07 20.57
CA SER A 58 8.53 17.64 20.64
C SER A 58 7.11 17.38 20.14
N GLN A 59 6.15 18.24 20.53
CA GLN A 59 4.78 18.20 20.04
C GLN A 59 4.72 18.39 18.53
N GLN A 60 5.44 19.39 18.01
CA GLN A 60 5.51 19.67 16.57
C GLN A 60 6.06 18.46 15.79
N LYS A 61 7.13 17.83 16.29
CA LYS A 61 7.70 16.62 15.68
C LYS A 61 6.71 15.44 15.66
N ALA A 62 5.94 15.26 16.73
CA ALA A 62 4.97 14.19 16.79
C ALA A 62 3.80 14.41 15.80
N VAL A 63 3.36 15.65 15.61
CA VAL A 63 2.40 16.02 14.55
C VAL A 63 2.96 15.76 13.15
N GLU A 64 4.22 16.09 12.91
CA GLU A 64 4.92 15.82 11.64
C GLU A 64 4.99 14.32 11.36
N ILE A 65 5.42 13.52 12.34
CA ILE A 65 5.47 12.06 12.22
C ILE A 65 4.09 11.47 11.92
N ASN A 66 3.05 11.92 12.64
CA ASN A 66 1.68 11.45 12.39
C ASN A 66 1.21 11.81 10.96
N THR A 67 1.51 13.03 10.52
CA THR A 67 1.20 13.49 9.15
C THR A 67 1.87 12.62 8.10
N ASP A 68 3.15 12.29 8.28
CA ASP A 68 3.89 11.46 7.33
C ASP A 68 3.43 10.00 7.36
N LEU A 69 3.08 9.46 8.53
CA LEU A 69 2.45 8.15 8.65
C LEU A 69 1.12 8.11 7.88
N MET A 70 0.28 9.14 7.97
CA MET A 70 -0.97 9.22 7.20
C MET A 70 -0.71 9.26 5.68
N LYS A 71 0.33 9.97 5.22
CA LYS A 71 0.72 9.96 3.80
C LYS A 71 1.13 8.56 3.35
N VAL A 72 1.91 7.85 4.16
CA VAL A 72 2.33 6.46 3.89
C VAL A 72 1.11 5.55 3.80
N ILE A 73 0.20 5.60 4.78
CA ILE A 73 -1.04 4.81 4.79
C ILE A 73 -1.87 5.05 3.53
N ASN A 74 -2.06 6.31 3.13
CA ASN A 74 -2.82 6.66 1.93
C ASN A 74 -2.13 6.17 0.64
N GLY A 75 -0.81 6.35 0.54
CA GLY A 75 -0.02 5.88 -0.60
C GLY A 75 -0.05 4.36 -0.74
N CYS A 76 0.12 3.64 0.37
CA CYS A 76 0.05 2.20 0.47
C CYS A 76 -1.35 1.65 0.11
N THR A 77 -2.42 2.32 0.56
CA THR A 77 -3.79 1.95 0.21
C THR A 77 -4.01 2.02 -1.31
N ASN A 78 -3.55 3.10 -1.93
CA ASN A 78 -3.64 3.27 -3.38
C ASN A 78 -2.81 2.22 -4.15
N LEU A 79 -1.61 1.91 -3.66
CA LEU A 79 -0.75 0.89 -4.26
C LEU A 79 -1.37 -0.51 -4.16
N ALA A 80 -1.86 -0.90 -2.98
CA ALA A 80 -2.55 -2.17 -2.76
C ALA A 80 -3.78 -2.32 -3.67
N HIS A 81 -4.56 -1.25 -3.83
CA HIS A 81 -5.69 -1.22 -4.75
C HIS A 81 -5.26 -1.43 -6.21
N LYS A 82 -4.26 -0.68 -6.69
CA LYS A 82 -3.74 -0.81 -8.06
C LYS A 82 -3.19 -2.21 -8.34
N LEU A 83 -2.46 -2.80 -7.40
CA LEU A 83 -1.97 -4.18 -7.52
C LEU A 83 -3.13 -5.18 -7.66
N GLY A 84 -4.19 -5.03 -6.86
CA GLY A 84 -5.38 -5.87 -6.98
C GLY A 84 -6.09 -5.74 -8.32
N VAL A 85 -6.27 -4.50 -8.81
CA VAL A 85 -6.87 -4.24 -10.13
C VAL A 85 -6.03 -4.83 -11.26
N SER A 86 -4.71 -4.63 -11.23
CA SER A 86 -3.80 -5.18 -12.25
C SER A 86 -3.85 -6.70 -12.29
N VAL A 87 -3.88 -7.37 -11.13
CA VAL A 87 -4.04 -8.83 -11.05
C VAL A 87 -5.35 -9.28 -11.71
N ALA A 88 -6.47 -8.63 -11.41
CA ALA A 88 -7.76 -8.98 -12.00
C ALA A 88 -7.78 -8.77 -13.53
N GLN A 89 -7.21 -7.66 -14.01
CA GLN A 89 -7.13 -7.36 -15.44
C GLN A 89 -6.26 -8.37 -16.20
N PHE A 90 -5.13 -8.80 -15.62
CA PHE A 90 -4.29 -9.80 -16.26
C PHE A 90 -4.97 -11.17 -16.32
N ALA A 91 -5.67 -11.58 -15.27
CA ALA A 91 -6.45 -12.82 -15.28
C ALA A 91 -7.56 -12.79 -16.36
N GLN A 92 -8.20 -11.64 -16.56
CA GLN A 92 -9.18 -11.46 -17.64
C GLN A 92 -8.54 -11.53 -19.02
N HIS A 93 -7.41 -10.84 -19.24
CA HIS A 93 -6.70 -10.88 -20.52
C HIS A 93 -6.26 -12.31 -20.89
N ASP A 94 -5.82 -13.11 -19.92
CA ASP A 94 -5.41 -14.49 -20.17
C ASP A 94 -6.61 -15.41 -20.49
N ALA A 95 -7.76 -15.19 -19.83
CA ALA A 95 -9.01 -15.89 -20.16
C ALA A 95 -9.52 -15.52 -21.56
N ASP A 96 -9.50 -14.24 -21.91
CA ASP A 96 -9.92 -13.75 -23.23
C ASP A 96 -9.01 -14.27 -24.34
N ALA A 97 -7.69 -14.26 -24.12
CA ALA A 97 -6.73 -14.82 -25.06
C ALA A 97 -6.97 -16.32 -25.28
N THR A 98 -7.28 -17.07 -24.22
CA THR A 98 -7.60 -18.50 -24.32
C THR A 98 -8.89 -18.73 -25.11
N SER A 99 -9.94 -17.94 -24.84
CA SER A 99 -11.21 -18.01 -25.55
C SER A 99 -11.04 -17.70 -27.05
N GLN A 100 -10.28 -16.65 -27.38
CA GLN A 100 -9.97 -16.30 -28.76
C GLN A 100 -9.19 -17.42 -29.47
N LEU A 101 -8.18 -18.00 -28.83
CA LEU A 101 -7.42 -19.13 -29.38
C LEU A 101 -8.32 -20.34 -29.68
N GLN A 102 -9.26 -20.67 -28.79
CA GLN A 102 -10.23 -21.75 -29.01
C GLN A 102 -11.17 -21.45 -30.18
N SER A 103 -11.58 -20.19 -30.35
CA SER A 103 -12.45 -19.79 -31.47
C SER A 103 -11.78 -19.86 -32.86
N ILE A 104 -10.45 -19.69 -32.92
CA ILE A 104 -9.69 -19.70 -34.18
C ILE A 104 -9.00 -21.05 -34.46
N SER A 105 -8.99 -21.96 -33.49
CA SER A 105 -8.65 -23.37 -33.66
C SER A 105 -9.86 -24.27 -33.35
N PRO A 106 -10.94 -24.21 -34.14
CA PRO A 106 -11.97 -25.23 -34.06
C PRO A 106 -11.36 -26.57 -34.53
N LEU A 107 -11.46 -27.59 -33.69
CA LEU A 107 -11.27 -29.00 -34.10
C LEU A 107 -12.24 -29.36 -35.22
#